data_AF-A0A6A4HCM8-F1
#
_entry.id   AF-A0A6A4HCM8-F1
#
_cell.length_a   1.000
_cell.length_b   1.000
_cell.length_c   1.000
_cell.angle_alpha   90.00
_cell.angle_beta   90.00
_cell.angle_gamma   90.00
#
_symmetry.space_group_name_H-M   'P 1'
#
loop_
_entity.id
_entity.type
_entity.pdbx_description
1 polymer ?
#
loop_
_entity_poly.entity_id
_entity_poly.type
_entity_poly.pdbx_seq_one_letter_code
_entity_poly.pdbx_strand_id
1 'polypeptide(L)'
;MDALGLYGSDDVQMDLDEVGDGMDDPFTAIDSAPGPPSFTPSHNYNEMDTDDPIDLLSHHSSNLSWRDPEPPSPVEFYRSLSQFIPHKSSYEMPPPSPSFTPSHSLSPSESKNTRKCDLCGSEVHIDTMTPMEGHSRGHTSRHICIVMLCNRIQEQDLIEEIDTDNPCGFCGSKDCTTELKITNVKKGTQKVKSNCFWYHNFQYKAALKPTKRNPSTNVPVICTLCEPKLKNNTTYAAIWKYNIPRHIQIHHSTLWDNNLGQIVQNPVHKGLWEDMAVPQTEIDAMVSWAEARAEKRPASRLEDNSKRGRAVPILPTNP
;
A
#
# COMPACT_ATOMS: atom_id res chain seq x y z
N MET A 1 7.50 -40.72 23.81
CA MET A 1 8.87 -40.23 23.52
C MET A 1 8.79 -38.71 23.57
N ASP A 2 9.57 -38.16 24.46
CA ASP A 2 9.26 -37.01 25.30
C ASP A 2 9.44 -35.61 24.67
N ALA A 3 8.74 -34.67 25.31
CA ALA A 3 9.15 -33.32 25.69
C ALA A 3 9.69 -32.35 24.63
N LEU A 4 9.01 -31.20 24.50
CA LEU A 4 9.64 -29.88 24.68
C LEU A 4 8.57 -28.85 25.08
N GLY A 5 8.53 -28.52 26.37
CA GLY A 5 7.97 -27.28 26.90
C GLY A 5 9.10 -26.30 27.19
N LEU A 6 8.95 -25.04 26.80
CA LEU A 6 9.77 -23.91 27.25
C LEU A 6 8.94 -22.62 27.16
N TYR A 7 8.26 -22.29 28.26
CA TYR A 7 7.95 -20.91 28.63
C TYR A 7 8.43 -20.76 30.08
N GLY A 8 9.68 -20.32 30.23
CA GLY A 8 10.21 -19.83 31.49
C GLY A 8 9.99 -18.32 31.53
N SER A 9 9.16 -17.87 32.46
CA SER A 9 9.06 -16.46 32.86
C SER A 9 10.10 -16.25 33.95
N ASP A 10 11.19 -15.57 33.63
CA ASP A 10 12.15 -15.10 34.63
C ASP A 10 11.80 -13.65 34.99
N ASP A 11 11.32 -13.50 36.22
CA ASP A 11 11.18 -12.23 36.93
C ASP A 11 12.57 -11.61 37.14
N VAL A 12 12.84 -10.50 36.45
CA VAL A 12 14.01 -9.67 36.73
C VAL A 12 13.62 -8.66 37.78
N GLN A 13 14.02 -8.96 39.01
CA GLN A 13 14.09 -8.03 40.14
C GLN A 13 15.11 -6.93 39.78
N MET A 14 14.65 -5.67 39.70
CA MET A 14 15.54 -4.51 39.57
C MET A 14 15.92 -4.03 40.96
N ASP A 15 17.16 -4.28 41.35
CA ASP A 15 17.78 -3.68 42.53
C ASP A 15 18.11 -2.21 42.21
N LEU A 16 17.58 -1.29 43.03
CA LEU A 16 17.87 0.14 43.02
C LEU A 16 18.86 0.42 44.14
N ASP A 17 20.14 0.51 43.79
CA ASP A 17 21.18 1.00 44.70
C ASP A 17 21.68 2.40 44.27
N GLU A 18 21.45 3.32 45.21
CA GLU A 18 22.25 4.44 45.70
C GLU A 18 23.20 5.26 44.79
N VAL A 19 22.93 6.58 44.84
CA VAL A 19 23.80 7.72 45.19
C VAL A 19 25.18 7.83 44.54
N GLY A 20 25.34 8.91 43.76
CA GLY A 20 26.64 9.47 43.37
C GLY A 20 26.53 10.98 43.21
N ASP A 21 27.16 11.68 44.15
CA ASP A 21 27.25 13.13 44.28
C ASP A 21 27.94 13.85 43.12
N GLY A 22 27.56 15.12 42.94
CA GLY A 22 28.50 16.22 42.77
C GLY A 22 29.10 16.46 41.38
N MET A 23 28.59 17.49 40.70
CA MET A 23 29.48 18.43 39.99
C MET A 23 28.76 19.77 39.83
N ASP A 24 29.23 20.76 40.60
CA ASP A 24 29.03 22.18 40.33
C ASP A 24 29.75 22.55 39.02
N ASP A 25 29.11 23.35 38.16
CA ASP A 25 29.73 24.61 37.71
C ASP A 25 28.80 25.49 36.83
N PRO A 26 29.08 26.80 36.73
CA PRO A 26 28.09 27.84 36.55
C PRO A 26 28.09 28.40 35.13
N PHE A 27 26.91 28.65 34.57
CA PHE A 27 26.78 29.63 33.48
C PHE A 27 25.52 30.48 33.66
N THR A 28 25.79 31.67 34.19
CA THR A 28 25.38 32.98 33.68
C THR A 28 23.90 33.26 33.44
N ALA A 29 23.43 34.22 34.23
CA ALA A 29 22.20 34.98 34.10
C ALA A 29 21.93 35.47 32.67
N ILE A 30 20.67 35.37 32.26
CA ILE A 30 20.09 36.24 31.24
C ILE A 30 18.69 36.65 31.70
N ASP A 31 18.45 37.95 31.54
CA ASP A 31 17.40 38.73 32.15
C ASP A 31 15.95 38.32 31.82
N SER A 32 15.13 38.60 32.83
CA SER A 32 13.68 38.64 32.86
C SER A 32 13.06 39.36 31.66
N ALA A 33 12.05 38.75 31.04
CA ALA A 33 11.05 39.44 30.25
C ALA A 33 9.64 39.05 30.74
N PRO A 34 8.69 40.00 30.79
CA PRO A 34 7.41 39.84 31.48
C PRO A 34 6.42 38.95 30.72
N GLY A 35 5.70 38.13 31.49
CA GLY A 35 4.67 37.23 30.97
C GLY A 35 3.42 37.95 30.44
N PRO A 36 2.67 37.31 29.52
CA PRO A 36 1.45 37.87 28.96
C PRO A 36 0.26 37.80 29.94
N PRO A 37 -0.71 38.72 29.83
CA PRO A 37 -1.86 38.78 30.73
C PRO A 37 -2.85 37.65 30.48
N SER A 38 -3.37 37.11 31.57
CA SER A 38 -4.46 36.14 31.68
C SER A 38 -5.78 36.74 31.20
N PHE A 39 -6.36 36.17 30.15
CA PHE A 39 -7.72 36.45 29.70
C PHE A 39 -8.72 35.61 30.50
N THR A 40 -9.65 36.27 31.18
CA THR A 40 -10.88 35.68 31.72
C THR A 40 -12.01 35.86 30.69
N PRO A 41 -12.79 34.82 30.35
CA PRO A 41 -14.05 35.01 29.65
C PRO A 41 -15.20 35.02 30.66
N SER A 42 -15.80 36.20 30.84
CA SER A 42 -17.16 36.36 31.37
C SER A 42 -18.11 36.47 30.20
N HIS A 43 -18.97 35.48 29.96
CA HIS A 43 -20.18 35.68 29.16
C HIS A 43 -21.39 35.06 29.84
N ASN A 44 -22.28 35.97 30.21
CA ASN A 44 -23.62 35.84 30.71
C ASN A 44 -24.56 35.69 29.49
N TYR A 45 -25.45 34.71 29.49
CA TYR A 45 -26.59 34.65 28.58
C TYR A 45 -27.86 34.37 29.38
N ASN A 46 -28.72 35.39 29.44
CA ASN A 46 -30.12 35.29 29.81
C ASN A 46 -30.94 34.79 28.61
N GLU A 47 -31.98 34.04 28.95
CA GLU A 47 -33.33 33.96 28.36
C GLU A 47 -33.52 33.99 26.85
N MET A 48 -34.17 32.94 26.34
CA MET A 48 -35.30 33.10 25.43
C MET A 48 -36.25 31.90 25.53
N ASP A 49 -37.41 32.15 26.15
CA ASP A 49 -38.63 31.36 26.00
C ASP A 49 -39.16 31.47 24.56
N THR A 50 -39.62 30.35 23.99
CA THR A 50 -40.76 30.34 23.06
C THR A 50 -41.47 28.98 23.12
N ASP A 51 -42.75 29.06 23.48
CA ASP A 51 -43.78 28.04 23.29
C ASP A 51 -44.00 27.77 21.79
N ASP A 52 -44.22 26.50 21.40
CA ASP A 52 -45.52 26.01 20.93
C ASP A 52 -45.44 24.58 20.32
N PRO A 53 -46.53 23.79 20.39
CA PRO A 53 -46.57 22.37 20.04
C PRO A 53 -47.02 22.14 18.59
N ILE A 54 -46.39 21.21 17.87
CA ILE A 54 -46.86 20.78 16.54
C ILE A 54 -47.22 19.29 16.54
N ASP A 55 -48.51 19.08 16.33
CA ASP A 55 -49.25 18.02 15.65
C ASP A 55 -48.68 16.61 15.48
N LEU A 56 -49.48 15.68 16.03
CA LEU A 56 -49.59 14.28 15.65
C LEU A 56 -50.12 14.14 14.23
N LEU A 57 -49.28 13.70 13.28
CA LEU A 57 -49.75 13.06 12.06
C LEU A 57 -49.01 11.75 11.79
N SER A 58 -49.81 10.69 11.88
CA SER A 58 -49.50 9.30 11.57
C SER A 58 -49.23 9.13 10.07
N HIS A 59 -48.02 8.71 9.72
CA HIS A 59 -47.72 8.17 8.39
C HIS A 59 -46.93 6.87 8.51
N HIS A 60 -47.59 5.78 8.10
CA HIS A 60 -46.98 4.48 7.85
C HIS A 60 -45.81 4.62 6.88
N SER A 61 -44.59 4.53 7.41
CA SER A 61 -43.38 4.34 6.61
C SER A 61 -42.97 2.88 6.67
N SER A 62 -43.09 2.21 5.53
CA SER A 62 -42.50 0.90 5.28
C SER A 62 -41.01 0.93 5.61
N ASN A 63 -40.62 0.11 6.58
CA ASN A 63 -39.26 -0.04 7.06
C ASN A 63 -38.40 -0.74 5.98
N LEU A 64 -38.03 -0.01 4.93
CA LEU A 64 -36.93 -0.40 4.05
C LEU A 64 -35.63 -0.04 4.78
N SER A 65 -35.19 -1.01 5.58
CA SER A 65 -33.87 -1.01 6.18
C SER A 65 -32.84 -1.04 5.06
N TRP A 66 -32.32 0.13 4.70
CA TRP A 66 -31.05 0.26 4.00
C TRP A 66 -29.95 -0.20 4.96
N ARG A 67 -29.81 -1.51 5.16
CA ARG A 67 -28.56 -2.06 5.65
C ARG A 67 -27.58 -1.89 4.50
N ASP A 68 -26.54 -1.10 4.74
CA ASP A 68 -25.35 -1.17 3.90
C ASP A 68 -24.97 -2.66 3.79
N PRO A 69 -24.81 -3.19 2.56
CA PRO A 69 -24.42 -4.58 2.39
C PRO A 69 -23.11 -4.80 3.15
N GLU A 70 -23.05 -5.89 3.93
CA GLU A 70 -21.80 -6.27 4.60
C GLU A 70 -20.69 -6.37 3.54
N PRO A 71 -19.49 -5.82 3.82
CA PRO A 71 -18.40 -5.89 2.87
C PRO A 71 -18.10 -7.36 2.55
N PRO A 72 -17.80 -7.70 1.29
CA PRO A 72 -17.55 -9.08 0.89
C PRO A 72 -16.43 -9.67 1.73
N SER A 73 -16.55 -10.95 2.07
CA SER A 73 -15.50 -11.62 2.84
C SER A 73 -14.17 -11.54 2.06
N PRO A 74 -13.00 -11.52 2.73
CA PRO A 74 -11.70 -11.51 2.04
C PRO A 74 -11.60 -12.62 0.98
N VAL A 75 -12.20 -13.78 1.24
CA VAL A 75 -12.26 -14.91 0.31
C VAL A 75 -13.06 -14.57 -0.95
N GLU A 76 -14.22 -13.93 -0.83
CA GLU A 76 -15.04 -13.50 -1.97
C GLU A 76 -14.36 -12.40 -2.77
N PHE A 77 -13.67 -11.47 -2.11
CA PHE A 77 -12.87 -10.45 -2.76
C PHE A 77 -11.79 -11.09 -3.66
N TYR A 78 -11.01 -12.04 -3.13
CA TYR A 78 -9.99 -12.74 -3.91
C TYR A 78 -10.57 -13.70 -4.97
N ARG A 79 -11.76 -14.27 -4.75
CA ARG A 79 -12.47 -15.06 -5.77
C ARG A 79 -13.03 -14.22 -6.90
N SER A 80 -13.49 -13.00 -6.63
CA SER A 80 -13.92 -12.04 -7.66
C SER A 80 -12.77 -11.66 -8.58
N LEU A 81 -11.56 -11.50 -8.01
CA LEU A 81 -10.31 -11.28 -8.77
C LEU A 81 -9.92 -12.48 -9.64
N SER A 82 -10.38 -13.69 -9.31
CA SER A 82 -10.09 -14.94 -10.01
C SER A 82 -10.90 -15.17 -11.30
N GLN A 83 -11.86 -14.30 -11.65
CA GLN A 83 -12.75 -14.54 -12.79
C GLN A 83 -12.08 -14.32 -14.17
N PHE A 84 -10.82 -13.91 -14.21
CA PHE A 84 -10.04 -13.84 -15.45
C PHE A 84 -9.27 -15.13 -15.72
N ILE A 85 -9.55 -15.67 -16.91
CA ILE A 85 -9.12 -16.97 -17.44
C ILE A 85 -7.59 -17.10 -17.44
N PRO A 86 -7.03 -18.26 -17.05
CA PRO A 86 -5.59 -18.50 -17.17
C PRO A 86 -5.19 -18.61 -18.65
N HIS A 87 -4.37 -17.69 -19.14
CA HIS A 87 -3.45 -18.07 -20.22
C HIS A 87 -2.48 -19.10 -19.64
N LYS A 88 -2.51 -20.33 -20.18
CA LYS A 88 -1.50 -21.35 -19.87
C LYS A 88 -0.15 -20.83 -20.33
N SER A 89 0.61 -20.22 -19.43
CA SER A 89 2.02 -19.93 -19.64
C SER A 89 2.83 -21.10 -19.07
N SER A 90 3.50 -21.85 -19.94
CA SER A 90 4.52 -22.81 -19.54
C SER A 90 5.78 -22.03 -19.14
N TYR A 91 5.94 -21.73 -17.85
CA TYR A 91 7.16 -21.10 -17.36
C TYR A 91 8.20 -22.17 -16.98
N GLU A 92 9.28 -22.25 -17.76
CA GLU A 92 10.59 -22.67 -17.27
C GLU A 92 11.24 -21.48 -16.54
N MET A 93 11.84 -21.74 -15.38
CA MET A 93 12.61 -20.73 -14.63
C MET A 93 13.82 -20.29 -15.46
N PRO A 94 14.01 -18.99 -15.76
CA PRO A 94 15.20 -18.54 -16.47
C PRO A 94 16.45 -18.65 -15.58
N PRO A 95 17.62 -18.99 -16.15
CA PRO A 95 18.89 -18.95 -15.43
C PRO A 95 19.24 -17.52 -14.97
N PRO A 96 20.14 -17.36 -13.99
CA PRO A 96 20.50 -16.04 -13.47
C PRO A 96 21.05 -15.12 -14.58
N SER A 97 20.37 -14.00 -14.79
CA SER A 97 20.75 -12.98 -15.79
C SER A 97 22.10 -12.31 -15.43
N PRO A 98 22.91 -11.94 -16.43
CA PRO A 98 24.15 -11.21 -16.22
C PRO A 98 23.88 -9.78 -15.74
N SER A 99 24.85 -9.26 -14.99
CA SER A 99 24.88 -7.90 -14.46
C SER A 99 24.68 -6.83 -15.54
N PHE A 100 23.51 -6.18 -15.51
CA PHE A 100 23.21 -5.01 -16.35
C PHE A 100 23.83 -3.74 -15.75
N THR A 101 24.51 -2.97 -16.60
CA THR A 101 24.90 -1.58 -16.33
C THR A 101 23.94 -0.66 -17.10
N PRO A 102 23.17 0.23 -16.46
CA PRO A 102 22.35 1.19 -17.18
C PRO A 102 23.22 2.38 -17.61
N SER A 103 23.51 2.48 -18.90
CA SER A 103 24.08 3.69 -19.51
C SER A 103 23.02 4.46 -20.28
N HIS A 104 22.34 5.38 -19.58
CA HIS A 104 21.69 6.52 -20.21
C HIS A 104 22.21 7.80 -19.54
N SER A 105 23.01 8.55 -20.30
CA SER A 105 23.57 9.84 -19.92
C SER A 105 22.46 10.89 -19.84
N LEU A 106 22.21 11.40 -18.63
CA LEU A 106 21.29 12.51 -18.38
C LEU A 106 21.99 13.84 -18.67
N SER A 107 21.37 14.69 -19.49
CA SER A 107 21.79 16.06 -19.75
C SER A 107 21.56 16.97 -18.52
N PRO A 108 22.48 17.89 -18.18
CA PRO A 108 22.39 18.67 -16.96
C PRO A 108 21.73 20.05 -17.17
N SER A 109 20.41 20.15 -17.03
CA SER A 109 19.73 21.35 -16.52
C SER A 109 18.21 21.16 -16.54
N GLU A 110 17.63 20.68 -15.44
CA GLU A 110 16.21 20.82 -15.07
C GLU A 110 16.04 20.20 -13.67
N SER A 111 15.07 20.66 -12.88
CA SER A 111 14.91 20.34 -11.44
C SER A 111 15.19 18.87 -11.10
N LYS A 112 16.29 18.62 -10.36
CA LYS A 112 17.01 17.33 -10.26
C LYS A 112 16.22 16.11 -9.75
N ASN A 113 14.95 16.24 -9.38
CA ASN A 113 14.20 15.22 -8.62
C ASN A 113 12.87 14.78 -9.25
N THR A 114 12.54 15.24 -10.47
CA THR A 114 11.34 14.80 -11.21
C THR A 114 11.71 13.92 -12.40
N ARG A 115 10.87 12.94 -12.71
CA ARG A 115 10.92 12.13 -13.94
C ARG A 115 9.50 11.86 -14.43
N LYS A 116 9.34 11.49 -15.70
CA LYS A 116 8.04 11.08 -16.24
C LYS A 116 7.79 9.60 -15.96
N CYS A 117 6.63 9.27 -15.42
CA CYS A 117 6.21 7.89 -15.23
C CYS A 117 6.15 7.18 -16.58
N ASP A 118 6.82 6.03 -16.71
CA ASP A 118 6.82 5.25 -17.95
C ASP A 118 5.42 4.73 -18.30
N LEU A 119 4.59 4.47 -17.28
CA LEU A 119 3.24 3.97 -17.45
C LEU A 119 2.30 5.00 -18.04
N CYS A 120 2.32 6.26 -17.60
CA CYS A 120 1.28 7.24 -17.98
C CYS A 120 1.81 8.61 -18.44
N GLY A 121 3.12 8.81 -18.43
CA GLY A 121 3.81 10.03 -18.85
C GLY A 121 3.71 11.22 -17.89
N SER A 122 2.99 11.09 -16.76
CA SER A 122 2.88 12.13 -15.74
C SER A 122 4.22 12.37 -15.05
N GLU A 123 4.52 13.62 -14.71
CA GLU A 123 5.69 13.95 -13.91
C GLU A 123 5.51 13.46 -12.46
N VAL A 124 6.51 12.74 -11.97
CA VAL A 124 6.57 12.16 -10.64
C VAL A 124 7.90 12.54 -9.97
N HIS A 125 7.85 12.75 -8.67
CA HIS A 125 9.02 12.99 -7.83
C HIS A 125 9.65 11.65 -7.42
N ILE A 126 10.98 11.57 -7.51
CA ILE A 126 11.74 10.36 -7.15
C ILE A 126 12.18 10.43 -5.68
N ASP A 127 12.38 11.64 -5.16
CA ASP A 127 13.12 11.82 -3.92
C ASP A 127 12.29 11.55 -2.67
N THR A 128 12.98 10.99 -1.68
CA THR A 128 12.49 10.25 -0.50
C THR A 128 12.07 11.14 0.68
N MET A 129 12.29 12.45 0.58
CA MET A 129 12.21 13.37 1.71
C MET A 129 11.00 14.32 1.66
N THR A 130 10.28 14.42 0.55
CA THR A 130 9.13 15.35 0.45
C THR A 130 7.81 14.65 0.82
N PRO A 131 7.05 15.12 1.81
CA PRO A 131 5.77 14.54 2.23
C PRO A 131 4.59 14.71 1.24
N MET A 132 4.85 15.00 -0.03
CA MET A 132 3.81 15.46 -0.97
C MET A 132 3.67 14.57 -2.20
N GLU A 133 2.41 14.50 -2.63
CA GLU A 133 1.89 13.94 -3.87
C GLU A 133 2.96 13.86 -4.97
N GLY A 134 3.44 12.66 -5.29
CA GLY A 134 4.42 12.53 -6.38
C GLY A 134 5.41 11.40 -6.26
N HIS A 135 5.53 10.69 -5.13
CA HIS A 135 6.45 9.55 -5.05
C HIS A 135 6.14 8.53 -6.15
N SER A 136 7.14 8.24 -6.97
CA SER A 136 7.03 7.30 -8.10
C SER A 136 6.37 5.98 -7.71
N ARG A 137 6.75 5.39 -6.56
CA ARG A 137 6.13 4.15 -6.06
C ARG A 137 4.63 4.30 -5.80
N GLY A 138 4.23 5.36 -5.09
CA GLY A 138 2.82 5.59 -4.76
C GLY A 138 1.98 5.91 -6.00
N HIS A 139 2.59 6.49 -7.02
CA HIS A 139 1.96 6.72 -8.32
C HIS A 139 1.80 5.43 -9.12
N THR A 140 2.89 4.67 -9.35
CA THR A 140 2.86 3.37 -10.03
C THR A 140 1.93 2.38 -9.33
N SER A 141 1.91 2.38 -8.00
CA SER A 141 1.04 1.46 -7.25
C SER A 141 -0.46 1.76 -7.43
N ARG A 142 -0.84 3.01 -7.77
CA ARG A 142 -2.24 3.31 -8.15
C ARG A 142 -2.60 2.59 -9.44
N HIS A 143 -1.74 2.76 -10.45
CA HIS A 143 -1.88 2.08 -11.75
C HIS A 143 -2.03 0.56 -11.55
N ILE A 144 -1.12 -0.05 -10.79
CA ILE A 144 -1.16 -1.49 -10.50
C ILE A 144 -2.44 -1.87 -9.75
N CYS A 145 -2.86 -1.11 -8.73
CA CYS A 145 -4.08 -1.41 -7.98
C CYS A 145 -5.32 -1.36 -8.88
N ILE A 146 -5.42 -0.35 -9.74
CA ILE A 146 -6.55 -0.19 -10.67
C ILE A 146 -6.62 -1.38 -11.62
N VAL A 147 -5.50 -1.70 -12.27
CA VAL A 147 -5.43 -2.77 -13.26
C VAL A 147 -5.64 -4.15 -12.62
N MET A 148 -5.01 -4.39 -11.47
CA MET A 148 -5.01 -5.73 -10.86
C MET A 148 -6.18 -5.99 -9.93
N LEU A 149 -6.72 -4.97 -9.26
CA LEU A 149 -7.68 -5.15 -8.16
C LEU A 149 -9.05 -4.53 -8.44
N CYS A 150 -9.17 -3.59 -9.38
CA CYS A 150 -10.43 -2.84 -9.56
C CYS A 150 -11.33 -3.37 -10.68
N ASN A 151 -10.98 -4.46 -11.39
CA ASN A 151 -11.76 -5.29 -12.34
C ASN A 151 -12.81 -4.65 -13.30
N ARG A 152 -12.93 -3.32 -13.37
CA ARG A 152 -13.92 -2.58 -14.16
C ARG A 152 -13.40 -1.24 -14.67
N ILE A 153 -12.24 -0.80 -14.20
CA ILE A 153 -11.65 0.47 -14.59
C ILE A 153 -10.52 0.18 -15.54
N GLN A 154 -10.80 0.32 -16.83
CA GLN A 154 -9.75 0.31 -17.82
C GLN A 154 -8.92 1.57 -17.66
N GLU A 155 -7.62 1.42 -17.41
CA GLU A 155 -6.74 2.56 -17.31
C GLU A 155 -6.34 3.05 -18.71
N GLN A 156 -7.20 3.89 -19.28
CA GLN A 156 -7.08 4.35 -20.68
C GLN A 156 -5.90 5.29 -20.96
N ASP A 157 -5.18 5.70 -19.91
CA ASP A 157 -4.07 6.66 -19.98
C ASP A 157 -2.70 5.99 -19.93
N LEU A 158 -2.65 4.66 -19.97
CA LEU A 158 -1.41 3.91 -19.98
C LEU A 158 -0.72 3.98 -21.36
N ILE A 159 0.45 4.61 -21.38
CA ILE A 159 1.41 4.59 -22.48
C ILE A 159 2.07 3.21 -22.55
N GLU A 160 2.38 2.61 -21.40
CA GLU A 160 2.93 1.25 -21.31
C GLU A 160 2.00 0.33 -20.54
N GLU A 161 1.92 -0.93 -20.98
CA GLU A 161 1.10 -1.94 -20.31
C GLU A 161 1.74 -2.37 -18.99
N ILE A 162 0.92 -2.55 -17.96
CA ILE A 162 1.34 -3.11 -16.69
C ILE A 162 1.40 -4.62 -16.85
N ASP A 163 2.48 -5.24 -16.40
CA ASP A 163 2.55 -6.70 -16.37
C ASP A 163 1.46 -7.26 -15.46
N THR A 164 0.64 -8.20 -15.94
CA THR A 164 -0.49 -8.73 -15.18
C THR A 164 -0.13 -9.91 -14.29
N ASP A 165 1.08 -10.47 -14.43
CA ASP A 165 1.50 -11.65 -13.69
C ASP A 165 2.26 -11.27 -12.41
N ASN A 166 3.25 -10.38 -12.51
CA ASN A 166 4.08 -9.95 -11.40
C ASN A 166 4.67 -8.54 -11.62
N PRO A 167 3.83 -7.50 -11.69
CA PRO A 167 4.31 -6.14 -11.92
C PRO A 167 5.19 -5.63 -10.79
N CYS A 168 6.27 -4.95 -11.13
CA CYS A 168 7.12 -4.27 -10.17
C CYS A 168 6.39 -3.09 -9.53
N GLY A 169 6.30 -3.03 -8.20
CA GLY A 169 5.67 -1.89 -7.50
C GLY A 169 6.35 -0.52 -7.70
N PHE A 170 7.53 -0.47 -8.31
CA PHE A 170 8.19 0.79 -8.69
C PHE A 170 7.85 1.25 -10.11
N CYS A 171 7.80 0.34 -11.09
CA CYS A 171 7.67 0.70 -12.52
C CYS A 171 6.56 -0.02 -13.28
N GLY A 172 5.89 -1.03 -12.71
CA GLY A 172 4.85 -1.82 -13.35
C GLY A 172 5.33 -2.90 -14.34
N SER A 173 6.63 -2.99 -14.62
CA SER A 173 7.21 -3.99 -15.53
C SER A 173 7.60 -5.30 -14.83
N LYS A 174 7.86 -6.36 -15.60
CA LYS A 174 8.12 -7.74 -15.13
C LYS A 174 9.57 -8.08 -14.82
N ASP A 175 10.53 -7.37 -15.40
CA ASP A 175 11.96 -7.75 -15.35
C ASP A 175 12.69 -7.23 -14.10
N CYS A 176 11.93 -6.83 -13.07
CA CYS A 176 12.48 -6.33 -11.81
C CYS A 176 12.42 -7.39 -10.72
N THR A 177 13.52 -7.57 -10.01
CA THR A 177 13.58 -8.34 -8.77
C THR A 177 13.50 -7.42 -7.57
N THR A 178 12.83 -7.89 -6.53
CA THR A 178 12.74 -7.19 -5.25
C THR A 178 13.06 -8.17 -4.14
N GLU A 179 13.90 -7.74 -3.20
CA GLU A 179 14.34 -8.52 -2.06
C GLU A 179 14.02 -7.77 -0.78
N LEU A 180 13.71 -8.50 0.28
CA LEU A 180 13.47 -7.97 1.61
C LEU A 180 14.49 -8.53 2.58
N LYS A 181 15.37 -7.67 3.09
CA LYS A 181 16.31 -8.01 4.16
C LYS A 181 15.65 -7.78 5.51
N ILE A 182 15.45 -8.87 6.25
CA ILE A 182 15.00 -8.81 7.64
C ILE A 182 16.22 -8.48 8.51
N THR A 183 16.27 -7.30 9.13
CA THR A 183 17.37 -6.95 10.04
C THR A 183 17.07 -7.39 11.46
N ASN A 184 15.81 -7.34 11.87
CA ASN A 184 15.37 -7.83 13.18
C ASN A 184 13.90 -8.28 13.10
N VAL A 185 13.67 -9.59 13.25
CA VAL A 185 12.34 -10.23 13.24
C VAL A 185 11.47 -9.68 14.37
N LYS A 186 11.99 -9.63 15.61
CA LYS A 186 11.23 -9.16 16.79
C LYS A 186 10.80 -7.69 16.67
N LYS A 187 11.65 -6.83 16.10
CA LYS A 187 11.37 -5.40 15.91
C LYS A 187 10.63 -5.10 14.59
N GLY A 188 10.46 -6.09 13.71
CA GLY A 188 9.89 -5.92 12.38
C GLY A 188 10.67 -4.92 11.52
N THR A 189 12.00 -4.84 11.68
CA THR A 189 12.82 -3.91 10.90
C THR A 189 13.28 -4.59 9.63
N GLN A 190 12.99 -3.96 8.50
CA GLN A 190 13.17 -4.53 7.17
C GLN A 190 13.81 -3.49 6.25
N LYS A 191 14.63 -3.95 5.30
CA LYS A 191 15.22 -3.12 4.24
C LYS A 191 14.88 -3.73 2.88
N VAL A 192 14.27 -2.92 2.02
CA VAL A 192 13.96 -3.31 0.64
C VAL A 192 15.19 -3.09 -0.22
N LYS A 193 15.48 -4.05 -1.10
CA LYS A 193 16.42 -3.89 -2.22
C LYS A 193 15.69 -4.22 -3.51
N SER A 194 16.02 -3.53 -4.59
CA SER A 194 15.52 -3.88 -5.92
C SER A 194 16.55 -3.51 -6.97
N ASN A 195 16.57 -4.28 -8.07
CA ASN A 195 17.33 -3.94 -9.27
C ASN A 195 16.57 -2.96 -10.20
N CYS A 196 15.35 -2.56 -9.83
CA CYS A 196 14.53 -1.68 -10.65
C CYS A 196 15.20 -0.31 -10.82
N PHE A 197 15.20 0.22 -12.04
CA PHE A 197 15.71 1.56 -12.32
C PHE A 197 15.01 2.68 -11.53
N TRP A 198 13.74 2.45 -11.15
CA TRP A 198 12.91 3.36 -10.37
C TRP A 198 13.01 3.16 -8.86
N TYR A 199 13.87 2.22 -8.42
CA TYR A 199 14.11 1.95 -7.01
C TYR A 199 14.63 3.19 -6.28
N HIS A 200 13.99 3.48 -5.16
CA HIS A 200 14.45 4.44 -4.16
C HIS A 200 14.24 3.84 -2.78
N ASN A 201 15.08 4.24 -1.83
CA ASN A 201 14.90 3.85 -0.44
C ASN A 201 13.60 4.44 0.12
N PHE A 202 12.85 3.67 0.90
CA PHE A 202 11.68 4.19 1.59
C PHE A 202 11.54 3.56 2.97
N GLN A 203 10.84 4.25 3.87
CA GLN A 203 10.55 3.75 5.19
C GLN A 203 9.46 2.69 5.11
N TYR A 204 9.83 1.41 5.22
CA TYR A 204 8.92 0.27 5.07
C TYR A 204 7.69 0.39 5.99
N LYS A 205 7.91 0.65 7.29
CA LYS A 205 6.83 0.80 8.28
C LYS A 205 5.88 1.97 7.98
N ALA A 206 6.38 3.02 7.34
CA ALA A 206 5.53 4.14 6.93
C ALA A 206 4.69 3.77 5.69
N ALA A 207 5.27 3.00 4.76
CA ALA A 207 4.57 2.55 3.55
C ALA A 207 3.47 1.52 3.83
N LEU A 208 3.49 0.84 4.98
CA LEU A 208 2.39 -0.02 5.43
C LEU A 208 1.14 0.78 5.84
N LYS A 209 1.26 2.09 6.08
CA LYS A 209 0.16 2.91 6.56
C LYS A 209 -0.41 3.74 5.40
N PRO A 210 -1.68 3.54 5.02
CA PRO A 210 -2.30 4.37 4.01
C PRO A 210 -2.41 5.80 4.52
N THR A 211 -2.25 6.75 3.62
CA THR A 211 -2.45 8.18 3.91
C THR A 211 -3.41 8.78 2.90
N LYS A 212 -4.07 9.89 3.23
CA LYS A 212 -4.93 10.60 2.26
C LYS A 212 -4.20 10.92 0.95
N ARG A 213 -2.90 11.25 1.04
CA ARG A 213 -2.08 11.59 -0.12
C ARG A 213 -1.53 10.40 -0.88
N ASN A 214 -1.27 9.30 -0.19
CA ASN A 214 -0.83 8.04 -0.77
C ASN A 214 -1.61 6.90 -0.11
N PRO A 215 -2.75 6.51 -0.69
CA PRO A 215 -3.57 5.45 -0.12
C PRO A 215 -2.91 4.08 -0.29
N SER A 216 -1.90 3.94 -1.16
CA SER A 216 -1.29 2.65 -1.50
C SER A 216 -0.41 2.13 -0.38
N THR A 217 -0.73 0.92 0.09
CA THR A 217 0.07 0.09 0.98
C THR A 217 0.84 -1.00 0.23
N ASN A 218 0.92 -0.90 -1.10
CA ASN A 218 1.74 -1.81 -1.91
C ASN A 218 3.22 -1.77 -1.50
N VAL A 219 3.65 -2.83 -0.82
CA VAL A 219 5.02 -3.03 -0.35
C VAL A 219 5.46 -4.46 -0.69
N PRO A 220 6.77 -4.73 -0.81
CA PRO A 220 7.24 -6.09 -1.00
C PRO A 220 7.14 -6.88 0.31
N VAL A 221 6.44 -8.01 0.28
CA VAL A 221 6.25 -8.92 1.41
C VAL A 221 6.92 -10.26 1.13
N ILE A 222 7.21 -11.02 2.19
CA ILE A 222 7.76 -12.38 2.08
C ILE A 222 6.59 -13.36 2.18
N CYS A 223 6.46 -14.26 1.20
CA CYS A 223 5.46 -15.32 1.26
C CYS A 223 5.88 -16.36 2.31
N THR A 224 5.18 -16.43 3.44
CA THR A 224 5.49 -17.42 4.51
C THR A 224 5.12 -18.85 4.14
N LEU A 225 4.41 -19.07 3.01
CA LEU A 225 4.21 -20.39 2.42
C LEU A 225 5.49 -20.89 1.73
N CYS A 226 6.22 -20.00 1.04
CA CYS A 226 7.55 -20.28 0.49
C CYS A 226 8.63 -20.33 1.59
N GLU A 227 8.55 -19.41 2.56
CA GLU A 227 9.55 -19.21 3.60
C GLU A 227 8.93 -19.28 5.00
N PRO A 228 8.63 -20.50 5.53
CA PRO A 228 7.91 -20.65 6.80
C PRO A 228 8.66 -20.15 8.04
N LYS A 229 9.99 -19.97 7.94
CA LYS A 229 10.84 -19.60 9.07
C LYS A 229 11.77 -18.45 8.70
N LEU A 230 11.41 -17.26 9.15
CA LEU A 230 12.23 -16.06 8.94
C LEU A 230 13.36 -15.98 9.97
N LYS A 231 14.55 -15.64 9.49
CA LYS A 231 15.79 -15.45 10.26
C LYS A 231 16.26 -14.00 10.23
N ASN A 232 16.84 -13.55 11.34
CA ASN A 232 17.51 -12.24 11.42
C ASN A 232 18.65 -12.13 10.40
N ASN A 233 18.91 -10.91 9.95
CA ASN A 233 19.97 -10.54 9.01
C ASN A 233 19.97 -11.31 7.67
N THR A 234 18.86 -11.95 7.32
CA THR A 234 18.72 -12.74 6.09
C THR A 234 17.92 -11.96 5.03
N THR A 235 18.24 -12.19 3.76
CA THR A 235 17.58 -11.57 2.61
C THR A 235 16.74 -12.62 1.91
N TYR A 236 15.49 -12.28 1.60
CA TYR A 236 14.54 -13.16 0.95
C TYR A 236 14.04 -12.53 -0.34
N ALA A 237 13.68 -13.37 -1.32
CA ALA A 237 12.88 -12.93 -2.44
C ALA A 237 11.55 -12.37 -1.91
N ALA A 238 11.13 -11.23 -2.44
CA ALA A 238 9.93 -10.54 -1.99
C ALA A 238 8.98 -10.33 -3.15
N ILE A 239 7.69 -10.42 -2.84
CA ILE A 239 6.60 -10.28 -3.79
C ILE A 239 5.81 -9.05 -3.40
N TRP A 240 5.42 -8.21 -4.36
CA TRP A 240 4.61 -7.04 -4.06
C TRP A 240 3.25 -7.46 -3.51
N LYS A 241 2.75 -6.74 -2.50
CA LYS A 241 1.50 -7.04 -1.80
C LYS A 241 0.35 -7.36 -2.76
N TYR A 242 0.16 -6.54 -3.79
CA TYR A 242 -0.91 -6.73 -4.77
C TYR A 242 -0.72 -7.97 -5.66
N ASN A 243 0.51 -8.47 -5.78
CA ASN A 243 0.84 -9.62 -6.61
C ASN A 243 0.69 -10.95 -5.85
N ILE A 244 0.48 -10.93 -4.53
CA ILE A 244 0.43 -12.18 -3.77
C ILE A 244 -0.71 -13.12 -4.20
N PRO A 245 -1.95 -12.65 -4.45
CA PRO A 245 -3.01 -13.54 -4.94
C PRO A 245 -2.56 -14.34 -6.18
N ARG A 246 -1.91 -13.66 -7.13
CA ARG A 246 -1.37 -14.28 -8.34
C ARG A 246 -0.19 -15.22 -8.02
N HIS A 247 0.71 -14.83 -7.13
CA HIS A 247 1.79 -15.71 -6.67
C HIS A 247 1.26 -17.02 -6.05
N ILE A 248 0.23 -16.95 -5.20
CA ILE A 248 -0.38 -18.13 -4.58
C ILE A 248 -1.03 -19.01 -5.63
N GLN A 249 -1.74 -18.44 -6.61
CA GLN A 249 -2.30 -19.21 -7.73
C GLN A 249 -1.25 -20.03 -8.48
N ILE A 250 -0.07 -19.45 -8.73
CA ILE A 250 0.99 -20.06 -9.53
C ILE A 250 1.81 -21.05 -8.70
N HIS A 251 2.31 -20.63 -7.54
CA HIS A 251 3.29 -21.39 -6.75
C HIS A 251 2.68 -22.25 -5.64
N HIS A 252 1.42 -21.97 -5.27
CA HIS A 252 0.69 -22.63 -4.21
C HIS A 252 -0.73 -22.99 -4.68
N SER A 253 -0.87 -23.50 -5.91
CA SER A 253 -2.18 -23.75 -6.54
C SER A 253 -3.09 -24.68 -5.74
N THR A 254 -2.53 -25.63 -4.99
CA THR A 254 -3.28 -26.53 -4.09
C THR A 254 -3.94 -25.81 -2.91
N LEU A 255 -3.42 -24.62 -2.58
CA LEU A 255 -3.88 -23.73 -1.53
C LEU A 255 -4.84 -22.64 -2.07
N TRP A 256 -5.06 -22.59 -3.39
CA TRP A 256 -6.00 -21.67 -4.02
C TRP A 256 -7.44 -22.26 -4.02
N ASP A 257 -8.45 -21.40 -4.23
CA ASP A 257 -9.88 -21.75 -4.35
C ASP A 257 -10.59 -22.21 -3.04
N ASN A 258 -11.22 -23.41 -3.00
CA ASN A 258 -12.08 -23.84 -1.88
C ASN A 258 -11.34 -24.00 -0.55
N ASN A 259 -10.01 -24.08 -0.61
CA ASN A 259 -9.16 -24.16 0.56
C ASN A 259 -8.72 -22.78 1.07
N LEU A 260 -8.90 -21.71 0.28
CA LEU A 260 -8.42 -20.37 0.60
C LEU A 260 -8.98 -19.89 1.94
N GLY A 261 -10.28 -20.11 2.18
CA GLY A 261 -10.92 -19.76 3.46
C GLY A 261 -10.31 -20.47 4.66
N GLN A 262 -9.94 -21.74 4.53
CA GLN A 262 -9.31 -22.51 5.61
C GLN A 262 -7.89 -22.01 5.91
N ILE A 263 -7.17 -21.58 4.88
CA ILE A 263 -5.78 -21.12 5.00
C ILE A 263 -5.72 -19.69 5.54
N VAL A 264 -6.67 -18.83 5.14
CA VAL A 264 -6.86 -17.50 5.72
C VAL A 264 -7.14 -17.59 7.22
N GLN A 265 -7.90 -18.60 7.64
CA GLN A 265 -8.23 -18.85 9.04
C GLN A 265 -7.11 -19.56 9.82
N ASN A 266 -6.11 -20.14 9.14
CA ASN A 266 -5.04 -20.88 9.81
C ASN A 266 -4.15 -19.90 10.61
N PRO A 267 -4.01 -20.06 11.95
CA PRO A 267 -3.20 -19.17 12.78
C PRO A 267 -1.75 -19.04 12.33
N VAL A 268 -1.19 -20.08 11.70
CA VAL A 268 0.19 -20.08 11.17
C VAL A 268 0.36 -19.08 10.02
N HIS A 269 -0.70 -18.90 9.21
CA HIS A 269 -0.65 -18.04 8.02
C HIS A 269 -1.44 -16.75 8.17
N LYS A 270 -2.19 -16.57 9.27
CA LYS A 270 -3.03 -15.40 9.52
C LYS A 270 -2.28 -14.08 9.32
N GLY A 271 -1.05 -13.98 9.85
CA GLY A 271 -0.23 -12.77 9.70
C GLY A 271 0.09 -12.44 8.24
N LEU A 272 0.34 -13.44 7.39
CA LEU A 272 0.54 -13.22 5.95
C LEU A 272 -0.73 -12.64 5.32
N TRP A 273 -1.91 -13.16 5.65
CA TRP A 273 -3.18 -12.66 5.11
C TRP A 273 -3.55 -11.27 5.59
N GLU A 274 -3.27 -10.95 6.85
CA GLU A 274 -3.43 -9.60 7.41
C GLU A 274 -2.49 -8.61 6.68
N ASP A 275 -1.23 -8.98 6.44
CA ASP A 275 -0.26 -8.17 5.70
C ASP A 275 -0.67 -7.95 4.22
N MET A 276 -1.36 -8.93 3.62
CA MET A 276 -1.79 -8.91 2.23
C MET A 276 -3.13 -8.24 2.00
N ALA A 277 -3.98 -8.16 3.02
CA ALA A 277 -5.30 -7.56 2.91
C ALA A 277 -5.20 -6.11 2.42
N VAL A 278 -5.83 -5.83 1.27
CA VAL A 278 -6.00 -4.47 0.75
C VAL A 278 -7.36 -4.00 1.26
N PRO A 279 -7.43 -3.02 2.19
CA PRO A 279 -8.70 -2.54 2.70
C PRO A 279 -9.57 -1.97 1.58
N GLN A 280 -10.89 -2.13 1.66
CA GLN A 280 -11.82 -1.56 0.68
C GLN A 280 -11.63 -0.03 0.56
N THR A 281 -11.36 0.65 1.66
CA THR A 281 -11.09 2.10 1.67
C THR A 281 -9.85 2.50 0.86
N GLU A 282 -8.85 1.61 0.75
CA GLU A 282 -7.70 1.82 -0.11
C GLU A 282 -8.10 1.68 -1.58
N ILE A 283 -8.89 0.67 -1.91
CA ILE A 283 -9.42 0.44 -3.27
C ILE A 283 -10.28 1.63 -3.71
N ASP A 284 -11.24 2.05 -2.88
CA ASP A 284 -12.13 3.18 -3.17
C ASP A 284 -11.34 4.47 -3.42
N ALA A 285 -10.27 4.70 -2.65
CA ALA A 285 -9.38 5.84 -2.86
C ALA A 285 -8.61 5.76 -4.19
N MET A 286 -8.24 4.56 -4.65
CA MET A 286 -7.61 4.37 -5.97
C MET A 286 -8.61 4.60 -7.10
N VAL A 287 -9.83 4.09 -6.95
CA VAL A 287 -10.94 4.29 -7.91
C VAL A 287 -11.25 5.78 -8.06
N SER A 288 -11.48 6.47 -6.94
CA SER A 288 -11.76 7.92 -6.95
C SER A 288 -10.61 8.73 -7.57
N TRP A 289 -9.36 8.32 -7.34
CA TRP A 289 -8.21 8.94 -8.00
C TRP A 289 -8.22 8.73 -9.52
N ALA A 290 -8.55 7.51 -9.98
CA ALA A 290 -8.63 7.18 -11.40
C ALA A 290 -9.73 7.99 -12.11
N GLU A 291 -10.91 8.08 -11.50
CA GLU A 291 -12.04 8.87 -12.00
C GLU A 291 -11.70 10.36 -12.09
N ALA A 292 -11.15 10.93 -11.02
CA ALA A 292 -10.75 12.35 -11.00
C ALA A 292 -9.65 12.66 -12.02
N ARG A 293 -8.78 11.70 -12.33
CA ARG A 293 -7.78 11.82 -13.39
C ARG A 293 -8.44 11.80 -14.76
N ALA A 294 -9.38 10.88 -15.00
CA ALA A 294 -10.11 10.77 -16.26
C ALA A 294 -10.93 12.04 -16.57
N GLU A 295 -11.55 12.66 -15.55
CA GLU A 295 -12.32 13.90 -15.69
C GLU A 295 -11.46 15.10 -16.12
N LYS A 296 -10.23 15.20 -15.60
CA LYS A 296 -9.30 16.30 -15.95
C LYS A 296 -8.73 16.21 -17.36
N ARG A 297 -9.14 15.22 -18.16
CA ARG A 297 -8.59 14.98 -19.48
C ARG A 297 -9.03 16.05 -20.47
N PRO A 298 -8.10 16.79 -21.10
CA PRO A 298 -8.46 17.68 -22.20
C PRO A 298 -8.94 16.83 -23.39
N ALA A 299 -10.07 17.22 -23.99
CA ALA A 299 -10.70 16.52 -25.10
C ALA A 299 -9.75 16.26 -26.29
N SER A 300 -8.76 17.13 -26.49
CA SER A 300 -7.76 17.02 -27.56
C SER A 300 -6.86 15.78 -27.46
N ARG A 301 -6.68 15.18 -26.27
CA ARG A 301 -5.82 14.00 -26.08
C ARG A 301 -6.50 12.68 -26.46
N LEU A 302 -7.81 12.70 -26.76
CA LEU A 302 -8.52 11.52 -27.28
C LEU A 302 -8.22 11.29 -28.76
N GLU A 303 -8.01 12.35 -29.54
CA GLU A 303 -7.76 12.27 -30.98
C GLU A 303 -6.36 11.71 -31.32
N ASP A 304 -5.35 12.01 -30.49
CA ASP A 304 -3.96 11.56 -30.74
C ASP A 304 -3.75 10.06 -30.46
N ASN A 305 -4.49 9.48 -29.51
CA ASN A 305 -4.41 8.03 -29.26
C ASN A 305 -5.05 7.22 -30.39
N SER A 306 -6.10 7.75 -31.03
CA SER A 306 -6.71 7.14 -32.23
C SER A 306 -5.73 7.10 -33.41
N LYS A 307 -4.84 8.11 -33.53
CA LYS A 307 -3.81 8.16 -34.58
C LYS A 307 -2.60 7.26 -34.34
N ARG A 308 -2.32 6.87 -33.09
CA ARG A 308 -1.17 5.99 -32.76
C ARG A 308 -1.38 4.51 -33.12
N GLY A 309 -2.51 4.13 -33.71
CA GLY A 309 -2.70 2.78 -34.26
C GLY A 309 -2.62 1.66 -33.23
N ARG A 310 -2.73 1.95 -31.92
CA ARG A 310 -2.99 0.92 -30.91
C ARG A 310 -4.42 0.45 -31.15
N ALA A 311 -4.56 -0.63 -31.91
CA ALA A 311 -5.77 -1.41 -31.94
C ALA A 311 -6.07 -1.82 -30.50
N VAL A 312 -7.00 -1.11 -29.86
CA VAL A 312 -7.56 -1.54 -28.58
C VAL A 312 -8.21 -2.89 -28.86
N PRO A 313 -7.80 -3.99 -28.21
CA PRO A 313 -8.53 -5.24 -28.31
C PRO A 313 -9.94 -4.96 -27.81
N ILE A 314 -10.91 -4.94 -28.72
CA ILE A 314 -12.32 -4.91 -28.34
C ILE A 314 -12.55 -6.24 -27.64
N LEU A 315 -12.62 -6.20 -26.31
CA LEU A 315 -13.07 -7.34 -25.52
C LEU A 315 -14.42 -7.78 -26.11
N PRO A 316 -14.57 -9.04 -26.53
CA PRO A 316 -15.83 -9.50 -27.10
C PRO A 316 -16.91 -9.31 -26.04
N THR A 317 -17.90 -8.49 -26.36
CA THR A 317 -19.17 -8.45 -25.63
C THR A 317 -19.83 -9.79 -25.84
N ASN A 318 -19.82 -10.65 -24.81
CA ASN A 318 -20.55 -11.91 -24.87
C ASN A 318 -22.06 -11.61 -25.01
N PRO A 319 -22.79 -12.36 -25.86
CA PRO A 319 -24.24 -12.29 -25.99
C PRO A 319 -24.98 -12.82 -24.76
#